data_AF-A0A6B3G2Z1-F1
#
_entry.id   AF-A0A6B3G2Z1-F1
#
_cell.length_a   1.000
_cell.length_b   1.000
_cell.length_c   1.000
_cell.angle_alpha   90.00
_cell.angle_beta   90.00
_cell.angle_gamma   90.00
#
_symmetry.space_group_name_H-M   'P 1'
#
loop_
_entity.id
_entity.type
_entity.pdbx_description
1 polymer ?
#
loop_
_entity_poly.entity_id
_entity_poly.type
_entity_poly.pdbx_seq_one_letter_code
_entity_poly.pdbx_strand_id
1 'polypeptide(L)'
;FAVALGGEVPHQAHLPALVGDTHADAALGELAGCHLLSPAGPRYRLAAGVLAQLVAAGYEDEAATHARTAAQHYAWWTSHPSVTPQRAVAESDAIVASLARLV
;
A
#
# COMPACT_ATOMS: atom_id res chain seq x y z
N PHE A 1 5.03 -1.47 -3.68
CA PHE A 1 3.56 -1.39 -3.52
C PHE A 1 2.99 0.02 -3.66
N ALA A 2 3.44 1.03 -2.92
CA ALA A 2 2.78 2.35 -2.95
C ALA A 2 2.65 2.95 -4.38
N VAL A 3 3.66 2.80 -5.24
CA VAL A 3 3.59 3.21 -6.66
C VAL A 3 2.44 2.51 -7.40
N ALA A 4 2.30 1.20 -7.22
CA ALA A 4 1.22 0.41 -7.79
C ALA A 4 -0.17 0.84 -7.32
N LEU A 5 -0.27 1.42 -6.12
CA LEU A 5 -1.50 1.87 -5.49
C LEU A 5 -1.71 3.39 -5.63
N GLY A 6 -1.10 4.02 -6.64
CA GLY A 6 -1.27 5.46 -6.89
C GLY A 6 -0.79 6.34 -5.73
N GLY A 7 0.20 5.86 -4.98
CA GLY A 7 0.77 6.53 -3.81
C GLY A 7 0.08 6.22 -2.48
N GLU A 8 -0.97 5.40 -2.44
CA GLU A 8 -1.51 4.90 -1.16
C GLU A 8 -0.52 3.92 -0.52
N VAL A 9 -0.28 4.07 0.79
CA VAL A 9 0.60 3.17 1.54
C VAL A 9 -0.26 2.23 2.39
N PRO A 10 -0.19 0.90 2.16
CA PRO A 10 -0.82 -0.08 3.04
C PRO A 10 -0.39 0.09 4.50
N HIS A 11 -1.28 -0.19 5.45
CA HIS A 11 -0.88 -0.17 6.85
C HIS A 11 0.29 -1.12 7.11
N GLN A 12 1.23 -0.73 7.98
CA GLN A 12 2.50 -1.45 8.21
C GLN A 12 2.31 -2.93 8.54
N ALA A 13 1.23 -3.28 9.24
CA ALA A 13 0.89 -4.67 9.59
C ALA A 13 0.64 -5.59 8.37
N HIS A 14 0.38 -5.03 7.19
CA HIS A 14 0.21 -5.79 5.94
C HIS A 14 1.49 -5.90 5.12
N LEU A 15 2.49 -5.04 5.37
CA LEU A 15 3.70 -4.96 4.56
C LEU A 15 4.49 -6.27 4.54
N PRO A 16 4.68 -6.99 5.66
CA PRO A 16 5.43 -8.25 5.62
C PRO A 16 4.84 -9.29 4.68
N ALA A 17 3.51 -9.43 4.67
CA ALA A 17 2.81 -10.38 3.80
C ALA A 17 2.85 -9.96 2.32
N LEU A 18 2.78 -8.65 2.04
CA LEU A 18 2.79 -8.12 0.68
C LEU A 18 4.19 -8.14 0.06
N VAL A 19 5.20 -7.76 0.82
CA VAL A 19 6.59 -7.62 0.36
C VAL A 19 7.35 -8.95 0.42
N GLY A 20 6.93 -9.88 1.27
CA GLY A 20 7.67 -11.13 1.51
C GLY A 20 8.92 -10.95 2.39
N ASP A 21 8.97 -9.86 3.16
CA ASP A 21 10.06 -9.54 4.09
C ASP A 21 9.47 -9.27 5.48
N THR A 22 9.86 -10.08 6.47
CA THR A 22 9.38 -9.99 7.85
C THR A 22 9.62 -8.62 8.49
N HIS A 23 10.63 -7.87 8.02
CA HIS A 23 11.00 -6.55 8.55
C HIS A 23 10.38 -5.38 7.77
N ALA A 24 9.51 -5.65 6.80
CA ALA A 24 8.92 -4.61 5.95
C ALA A 24 8.04 -3.60 6.71
N ASP A 25 7.61 -3.92 7.95
CA ASP A 25 6.89 -3.00 8.81
C ASP A 25 7.76 -1.83 9.31
N ALA A 26 9.05 -2.07 9.54
CA ALA A 26 10.00 -1.03 9.95
C ALA A 26 10.25 0.04 8.87
N ALA A 27 10.11 -0.33 7.59
CA ALA A 27 10.35 0.56 6.46
C ALA A 27 9.45 1.81 6.48
N LEU A 28 8.26 1.74 7.09
CA LEU A 28 7.36 2.89 7.19
C LEU A 28 8.02 4.04 7.97
N GLY A 29 8.73 3.73 9.06
CA GLY A 29 9.44 4.71 9.87
C GLY A 29 10.60 5.36 9.12
N GLU A 30 11.35 4.57 8.35
CA GLU A 30 12.45 5.08 7.52
C GLU A 30 11.95 6.01 6.42
N LEU A 31 10.90 5.61 5.69
CA LEU A 31 10.27 6.43 4.66
C LEU A 31 9.72 7.75 5.23
N ALA A 32 9.13 7.71 6.43
CA ALA A 32 8.66 8.90 7.13
C ALA A 32 9.83 9.82 7.56
N GLY A 33 10.91 9.25 8.09
CA GLY A 33 12.13 9.97 8.44
C GLY A 33 12.83 10.63 7.24
N CYS A 34 12.68 10.05 6.06
CA CYS A 34 13.15 10.61 4.79
C CYS A 34 12.15 11.58 4.14
N HIS A 35 11.03 11.92 4.79
CA HIS A 35 9.98 12.78 4.25
C HIS A 35 9.36 12.30 2.93
N LEU A 36 9.42 11.00 2.66
CA LEU A 36 8.82 10.39 1.46
C LEU A 36 7.32 10.15 1.61
N LEU A 37 6.79 10.31 2.83
CA LEU A 37 5.40 10.10 3.19
C LEU A 37 4.73 11.39 3.66
N SER A 38 3.43 11.50 3.41
CA SER A 38 2.56 12.53 3.93
C SER A 38 1.36 11.89 4.64
N PRO A 39 0.93 12.40 5.81
CA PRO A 39 -0.27 11.92 6.47
C PRO A 39 -1.51 12.12 5.59
N ALA A 40 -2.40 11.13 5.58
CA ALA A 40 -3.69 11.15 4.90
C ALA A 40 -4.74 10.54 5.84
N GLY A 41 -5.33 11.38 6.68
CA GLY A 41 -6.18 10.92 7.79
C GLY A 41 -5.38 10.03 8.75
N PRO A 42 -5.84 8.81 9.08
CA PRO A 42 -5.12 7.87 9.94
C PRO A 42 -4.02 7.07 9.22
N ARG A 43 -3.78 7.33 7.92
CA ARG A 43 -2.86 6.59 7.06
C ARG A 43 -1.77 7.48 6.49
N TYR A 44 -0.92 6.89 5.64
CA TYR A 44 0.12 7.58 4.90
C TYR A 44 -0.08 7.43 3.39
N ARG A 45 0.31 8.45 2.66
CA ARG A 45 0.51 8.42 1.21
C ARG A 45 1.93 8.83 0.88
N LEU A 46 2.39 8.51 -0.32
CA LEU A 46 3.59 9.14 -0.88
C LEU A 46 3.43 10.65 -0.87
N ALA A 47 4.48 11.36 -0.47
CA ALA A 47 4.49 12.80 -0.47
C ALA A 47 4.34 13.37 -1.89
N ALA A 48 3.92 14.64 -1.97
CA ALA A 48 3.71 15.32 -3.25
C ALA A 48 4.96 15.21 -4.14
N GLY A 49 4.77 14.82 -5.40
CA GLY A 49 5.85 14.65 -6.37
C GLY A 49 6.61 13.32 -6.28
N VAL A 50 6.62 12.63 -5.13
CA VAL A 50 7.37 11.37 -4.93
C VAL A 50 6.87 10.27 -5.88
N LEU A 51 5.56 10.14 -6.05
CA LEU A 51 5.00 9.16 -6.99
C LEU A 51 5.52 9.37 -8.41
N ALA A 52 5.49 10.61 -8.90
CA ALA A 52 5.95 10.93 -10.26
C ALA A 52 7.45 10.67 -10.42
N GLN A 53 8.25 10.95 -9.40
CA GLN A 53 9.69 10.66 -9.40
C GLN A 53 9.98 9.15 -9.44
N LEU A 54 9.26 8.36 -8.65
CA LEU A 54 9.40 6.90 -8.65
C LEU A 54 8.97 6.29 -9.98
N VAL A 55 7.87 6.77 -10.56
CA VAL A 55 7.42 6.39 -11.90
C VAL A 55 8.50 6.71 -12.94
N ALA A 56 9.05 7.93 -12.94
CA ALA A 56 10.12 8.33 -13.84
C ALA A 56 11.41 7.50 -13.66
N ALA A 57 11.62 6.94 -12.48
CA ALA A 57 12.72 6.03 -12.17
C ALA A 57 12.43 4.55 -12.50
N GLY A 58 11.28 4.22 -13.10
CA GLY A 58 10.93 2.86 -13.55
C GLY A 58 10.27 1.97 -12.48
N TYR A 59 9.89 2.50 -11.32
CA TYR A 59 9.24 1.70 -10.27
C TYR A 59 7.81 1.24 -10.61
N GLU A 60 7.28 1.65 -11.78
CA GLU A 60 5.94 1.26 -12.24
C GLU A 60 5.92 0.00 -13.11
N ASP A 61 7.07 -0.54 -13.50
CA ASP A 61 7.17 -1.67 -14.44
C ASP A 61 6.34 -2.88 -13.98
N GLU A 62 6.31 -3.14 -12.66
CA GLU A 62 5.55 -4.23 -12.05
C GLU A 62 4.25 -3.77 -11.36
N ALA A 63 3.77 -2.55 -11.65
CA ALA A 63 2.64 -1.95 -10.94
C ALA A 63 1.37 -2.81 -11.02
N ALA A 64 1.04 -3.36 -12.19
CA ALA A 64 -0.15 -4.20 -12.36
C ALA A 64 -0.04 -5.52 -11.57
N THR A 65 1.16 -6.12 -11.53
CA THR A 65 1.44 -7.34 -10.75
C THR A 65 1.29 -7.07 -9.26
N HIS A 66 1.95 -6.02 -8.75
CA HIS A 66 1.84 -5.61 -7.35
C HIS A 66 0.41 -5.25 -6.95
N ALA A 67 -0.33 -4.53 -7.80
CA ALA A 67 -1.74 -4.22 -7.54
C ALA A 67 -2.60 -5.49 -7.43
N ARG A 68 -2.37 -6.47 -8.32
CA ARG A 68 -3.05 -7.78 -8.26
C ARG A 68 -2.71 -8.54 -6.97
N THR A 69 -1.44 -8.58 -6.58
CA THR A 69 -1.00 -9.19 -5.31
C THR A 69 -1.70 -8.53 -4.12
N ALA A 70 -1.75 -7.19 -4.09
CA ALA A 70 -2.45 -6.46 -3.04
C ALA A 70 -3.96 -6.76 -3.02
N ALA A 71 -4.62 -6.77 -4.17
CA ALA A 71 -6.04 -7.09 -4.27
C ALA A 71 -6.35 -8.52 -3.80
N GLN A 72 -5.53 -9.51 -4.18
CA GLN A 72 -5.65 -10.89 -3.72
C GLN A 72 -5.43 -11.02 -2.21
N HIS A 73 -4.39 -10.36 -1.69
CA HIS A 73 -4.11 -10.30 -0.25
C HIS A 73 -5.30 -9.72 0.52
N TYR A 74 -5.84 -8.58 0.10
CA TYR A 74 -6.98 -7.98 0.79
C TYR A 74 -8.26 -8.79 0.64
N ALA A 75 -8.50 -9.45 -0.50
CA ALA A 75 -9.64 -10.36 -0.66
C ALA A 75 -9.56 -11.55 0.32
N TRP A 76 -8.38 -12.16 0.45
CA TRP A 76 -8.13 -13.22 1.43
C TRP A 76 -8.28 -12.68 2.86
N TRP A 77 -7.63 -11.56 3.19
CA TRP A 77 -7.63 -11.00 4.53
C TRP A 77 -9.04 -10.61 4.99
N THR A 78 -9.81 -9.90 4.15
CA THR A 78 -11.20 -9.49 4.47
C THR A 78 -12.17 -10.65 4.62
N SER A 79 -11.87 -11.83 4.05
CA SER A 79 -12.66 -13.05 4.25
C SER A 79 -12.43 -13.73 5.61
N HIS A 80 -11.45 -13.29 6.41
CA HIS A 80 -11.19 -13.90 7.72
C HIS A 80 -12.27 -13.51 8.73
N PRO A 81 -12.83 -14.47 9.51
CA PRO A 81 -13.84 -14.18 10.54
C PRO A 81 -13.41 -13.19 11.62
N SER A 82 -12.09 -13.01 11.82
CA SER A 82 -11.53 -12.08 12.81
C SER A 82 -11.42 -10.63 12.31
N VAL A 83 -11.70 -10.38 11.03
CA VAL A 83 -11.66 -9.04 10.44
C VAL A 83 -13.04 -8.40 10.59
N THR A 84 -13.12 -7.37 11.42
CA THR A 84 -14.34 -6.60 11.61
C THR A 84 -14.55 -5.60 10.46
N PRO A 85 -15.79 -5.14 10.21
CA PRO A 85 -16.04 -4.09 9.23
C PRO A 85 -15.20 -2.83 9.45
N GLN A 86 -14.99 -2.44 10.71
CA GLN A 86 -14.17 -1.28 11.08
C GLN A 86 -12.71 -1.46 10.67
N ARG A 87 -12.16 -2.67 10.81
CA ARG A 87 -10.81 -2.98 10.32
C ARG A 87 -10.75 -2.96 8.79
N ALA A 88 -11.77 -3.47 8.10
CA ALA A 88 -11.83 -3.41 6.65
C ALA A 88 -11.92 -1.96 6.12
N VAL A 89 -12.71 -1.10 6.78
CA VAL A 89 -12.78 0.34 6.45
C VAL A 89 -11.44 1.04 6.68
N ALA A 90 -10.67 0.64 7.69
CA ALA A 90 -9.34 1.22 7.93
C ALA A 90 -8.38 0.98 6.75
N GLU A 91 -8.58 -0.08 5.95
CA GLU A 91 -7.77 -0.41 4.77
C GLU A 91 -8.47 -0.02 3.44
N SER A 92 -9.61 0.66 3.47
CA SER A 92 -10.45 0.90 2.28
C SER A 92 -9.70 1.55 1.12
N ASP A 93 -8.84 2.52 1.40
CA ASP A 93 -8.14 3.25 0.35
C ASP A 93 -7.11 2.36 -0.35
N ALA A 94 -6.40 1.52 0.39
CA ALA A 94 -5.47 0.56 -0.19
C ALA A 94 -6.21 -0.51 -1.01
N ILE A 95 -7.37 -0.96 -0.53
CA ILE A 95 -8.25 -1.89 -1.25
C ILE A 95 -8.73 -1.26 -2.57
N VAL A 96 -9.33 -0.08 -2.51
CA VAL A 96 -9.85 0.61 -3.71
C VAL A 96 -8.71 0.94 -4.67
N ALA A 97 -7.57 1.42 -4.19
CA ALA A 97 -6.41 1.72 -5.02
C ALA A 97 -5.87 0.47 -5.75
N SER A 98 -5.89 -0.69 -5.08
CA SER A 98 -5.45 -1.95 -5.69
C SER A 98 -6.36 -2.39 -6.84
N LEU A 99 -7.67 -2.20 -6.69
CA LEU A 99 -8.66 -2.55 -7.70
C LEU A 99 -8.70 -1.54 -8.85
N ALA A 100 -8.60 -0.25 -8.54
CA ALA A 100 -8.60 0.84 -9.52
C ALA A 100 -7.46 0.73 -10.54
N ARG A 101 -6.32 0.12 -10.17
CA ARG A 101 -5.20 -0.10 -11.08
C ARG A 101 -5.43 -1.23 -12.09
N LEU A 102 -6.41 -2.10 -11.84
CA LEU A 102 -6.68 -3.34 -12.60
C LEU A 102 -7.84 -3.20 -13.59
N VAL A 103 -8.53 -2.06 -13.60
CA VAL A 103 -9.63 -1.71 -14.52
C VAL A 103 -9.18 -0.62 -15.49
#